data_AF-A0A392NJK2-F1
#
_entry.id   AF-A0A392NJK2-F1
#
_cell.length_a   1.000
_cell.length_b   1.000
_cell.length_c   1.000
_cell.angle_alpha   90.00
_cell.angle_beta   90.00
_cell.angle_gamma   90.00
#
_symmetry.space_group_name_H-M   'P 1'
#
loop_
_entity.id
_entity.type
_entity.pdbx_description
1 polymer ?
#
loop_
_entity_poly.entity_id
_entity_poly.type
_entity_poly.pdbx_seq_one_letter_code
_entity_poly.pdbx_strand_id
1 'polypeptide(L)' 'AVYNANRFAKFVRKRDRFQNWLDYYRLKFQRNPDTRPTMKTGCLGIWGRKVDAIEYYDQHIKELDKLLISISSPA' A
#
# COMPACT_ATOMS: atom_id res chain seq x y z
N ALA A 1 15.45 -25.91 -4.29
CA ALA A 1 14.75 -25.06 -5.29
C ALA A 1 15.27 -23.64 -5.16
N VAL A 2 15.72 -23.00 -6.26
CA VAL A 2 16.04 -21.57 -6.22
C VAL A 2 14.73 -20.84 -6.01
N TYR A 3 14.49 -20.42 -4.78
CA TYR A 3 13.38 -19.58 -4.42
C TYR A 3 13.37 -18.36 -5.37
N ASN A 4 12.23 -18.00 -5.95
CA ASN A 4 12.15 -16.89 -6.91
C ASN A 4 12.31 -15.55 -6.16
N ALA A 5 13.53 -15.28 -5.72
CA ALA A 5 13.94 -14.09 -4.97
C ALA A 5 13.66 -12.82 -5.76
N ASN A 6 13.68 -12.88 -7.10
CA ASN A 6 13.32 -11.77 -7.96
C ASN A 6 11.85 -11.36 -7.79
N ARG A 7 10.93 -12.33 -7.66
CA ARG A 7 9.52 -12.06 -7.42
C ARG A 7 9.29 -11.50 -6.02
N PHE A 8 9.93 -12.10 -5.02
CA PHE A 8 9.87 -11.61 -3.63
C PHE A 8 10.39 -10.17 -3.52
N ALA A 9 11.58 -9.90 -4.05
CA ALA A 9 12.18 -8.56 -4.05
C ALA A 9 11.34 -7.50 -4.81
N LYS A 10 10.55 -7.90 -5.82
CA LYS A 10 9.59 -7.00 -6.48
C LYS A 10 8.44 -6.62 -5.55
N PHE A 11 7.90 -7.57 -4.79
CA PHE A 11 6.81 -7.32 -3.85
C PHE A 11 7.25 -6.51 -2.65
N VAL A 12 8.42 -6.80 -2.07
CA VAL A 12 9.02 -5.98 -0.99
C VAL A 12 9.19 -4.53 -1.43
N ARG A 13 9.81 -4.28 -2.59
CA ARG A 13 9.94 -2.92 -3.15
C ARG A 13 8.61 -2.22 -3.38
N LYS A 14 7.54 -2.96 -3.73
CA LYS A 14 6.19 -2.39 -3.89
C LYS A 14 5.59 -2.01 -2.55
N ARG A 15 5.75 -2.87 -1.54
CA ARG A 15 5.30 -2.66 -0.16
C ARG A 15 5.96 -1.44 0.46
N ASP A 16 7.27 -1.26 0.27
CA ASP A 16 8.00 -0.08 0.75
C ASP A 16 7.48 1.23 0.13
N ARG A 17 7.17 1.22 -1.18
CA ARG A 17 6.55 2.38 -1.83
C ARG A 17 5.18 2.71 -1.25
N PHE A 18 4.35 1.72 -0.97
CA PHE A 18 3.05 1.94 -0.34
C PHE A 18 3.18 2.44 1.10
N GLN A 19 4.17 1.95 1.85
CA GLN A 19 4.46 2.47 3.18
C GLN A 19 4.84 3.95 3.12
N ASN A 20 5.70 4.36 2.18
CA ASN A 20 6.05 5.78 1.99
C ASN A 20 4.82 6.66 1.70
N TRP A 21 3.88 6.17 0.89
CA TRP A 21 2.61 6.88 0.65
C TRP A 21 1.73 6.94 1.90
N LEU A 22 1.63 5.83 2.64
CA LEU A 22 0.88 5.77 3.89
C LEU A 22 1.43 6.77 4.92
N ASP A 23 2.75 6.83 5.08
CA ASP A 23 3.42 7.74 5.99
C ASP A 23 3.19 9.20 5.58
N TYR A 24 3.28 9.50 4.28
CA TYR A 24 2.92 10.82 3.75
C TYR A 24 1.49 11.24 4.12
N TYR A 25 0.50 10.36 3.92
CA TYR A 25 -0.89 10.67 4.23
C TYR A 25 -1.15 10.77 5.74
N ARG A 26 -0.50 9.93 6.56
CA ARG A 26 -0.55 10.03 8.01
C ARG A 26 0.04 11.35 8.51
N LEU A 27 1.21 11.75 8.02
CA LEU A 27 1.83 13.05 8.35
C LEU A 27 0.95 14.23 7.91
N LYS A 28 0.34 14.13 6.73
CA LYS A 28 -0.60 15.15 6.22
C LYS A 28 -1.82 15.29 7.14
N PHE A 29 -2.36 14.17 7.61
CA PHE A 29 -3.49 14.14 8.55
C PHE A 29 -3.10 14.66 9.93
N GLN A 30 -1.92 14.30 10.45
CA GLN A 30 -1.42 14.83 11.73
C GLN A 30 -1.25 16.36 11.69
N ARG A 31 -0.84 16.92 10.55
CA ARG A 31 -0.71 18.37 10.35
C ARG A 31 -2.06 19.10 10.28
N ASN A 32 -3.09 18.44 9.75
CA ASN A 32 -4.43 19.01 9.57
C ASN A 32 -5.50 17.95 9.92
N PRO A 33 -5.81 17.76 11.21
CA PRO A 33 -6.68 16.68 11.68
C PRO A 33 -8.15 16.87 11.25
N ASP A 34 -8.54 18.09 10.89
CA ASP A 34 -9.91 18.42 10.49
C ASP A 34 -10.33 17.77 9.17
N THR A 35 -9.38 17.38 8.31
CA THR A 35 -9.68 16.78 7.00
C THR A 35 -8.97 15.46 6.80
N ARG A 36 -9.76 14.37 6.69
CA ARG A 36 -9.25 13.06 6.29
C ARG A 36 -8.72 13.13 4.85
N PRO A 37 -7.48 12.72 4.57
CA PRO A 37 -6.97 12.68 3.21
C PRO A 37 -7.73 11.61 2.42
N THR A 38 -8.37 12.05 1.33
CA THR A 38 -9.16 11.17 0.46
C THR A 38 -8.61 11.19 -0.95
N MET A 39 -8.70 10.05 -1.64
CA MET A 39 -8.24 9.87 -3.01
C MET A 39 -9.36 9.26 -3.85
N LYS A 40 -9.34 9.49 -5.17
CA LYS A 40 -10.18 8.74 -6.10
C LYS A 40 -9.41 7.53 -6.63
N THR A 41 -10.09 6.40 -6.78
CA THR A 41 -9.46 5.14 -7.19
C THR A 41 -9.15 5.01 -8.69
N GLY A 42 -9.65 5.90 -9.54
CA GLY A 42 -9.46 5.82 -10.99
C GLY A 42 -8.19 6.48 -11.52
N CYS A 43 -8.10 6.60 -12.85
CA CYS A 43 -6.89 7.03 -13.55
C CYS A 43 -6.42 8.40 -13.03
N LEU A 44 -5.17 8.44 -12.55
CA LEU A 44 -4.51 9.62 -12.00
C LEU A 44 -5.28 10.31 -10.86
N GLY A 45 -6.27 9.65 -10.24
CA GLY A 45 -7.13 10.25 -9.22
C GLY A 45 -8.19 11.21 -9.77
N ILE A 46 -8.50 11.17 -11.07
CA ILE A 46 -9.45 12.09 -11.71
C ILE A 46 -10.89 11.59 -11.60
N TRP A 47 -11.11 10.29 -11.86
CA TRP A 47 -12.41 9.62 -11.83
C TRP A 47 -12.43 8.45 -10.84
N GLY A 48 -13.63 7.95 -10.52
CA GLY A 48 -13.83 6.81 -9.61
C GLY A 48 -14.32 7.19 -8.21
N ARG A 49 -14.45 6.17 -7.36
CA ARG A 49 -14.97 6.31 -5.99
C ARG A 49 -13.96 7.05 -5.11
N LYS A 50 -14.46 7.98 -4.30
CA LYS A 50 -13.70 8.65 -3.25
C LYS A 50 -13.52 7.69 -2.08
N VAL A 51 -12.28 7.40 -1.72
CA VAL A 51 -11.90 6.51 -0.63
C VAL A 51 -10.92 7.22 0.31
N ASP A 52 -10.86 6.79 1.56
CA ASP A 52 -9.84 7.25 2.50
C ASP A 52 -8.47 6.73 2.06
N ALA A 53 -7.51 7.65 1.89
CA ALA A 53 -6.19 7.29 1.38
C ALA A 53 -5.40 6.43 2.38
N ILE A 54 -5.52 6.70 3.68
CA ILE A 54 -4.80 5.96 4.73
C ILE A 54 -5.33 4.52 4.78
N GLU A 55 -6.65 4.35 4.83
CA GLU A 55 -7.28 3.03 4.84
C GLU A 55 -6.95 2.23 3.57
N TYR A 56 -7.01 2.90 2.41
CA TYR A 56 -6.68 2.28 1.12
C TYR A 56 -5.26 1.70 1.09
N TYR A 57 -4.25 2.49 1.46
CA TYR A 57 -2.86 2.02 1.44
C TYR A 57 -2.59 0.98 2.53
N ASP A 58 -3.21 1.12 3.72
CA ASP A 58 -3.08 0.14 4.80
C ASP A 58 -3.62 -1.25 4.37
N GLN A 59 -4.77 -1.29 3.72
CA GLN A 59 -5.33 -2.54 3.19
C GLN A 59 -4.43 -3.16 2.10
N HIS A 60 -3.89 -2.35 1.18
CA HIS A 60 -3.00 -2.85 0.13
C HIS A 60 -1.68 -3.40 0.69
N ILE A 61 -1.14 -2.81 1.76
CA ILE A 61 0.03 -3.34 2.45
C ILE A 61 -0.29 -4.70 3.09
N LYS A 62 -1.43 -4.82 3.79
CA LYS A 62 -1.88 -6.10 4.37
C LYS A 62 -2.04 -7.20 3.32
N GLU A 63 -2.58 -6.87 2.15
CA GLU A 63 -2.68 -7.81 1.02
C GLU A 63 -1.31 -8.24 0.49
N LEU A 64 -0.37 -7.30 0.36
CA LEU A 64 1.01 -7.60 -0.04
C LEU A 64 1.74 -8.46 1.01
N ASP A 65 1.56 -8.19 2.29
CA ASP A 65 2.18 -8.97 3.37
C ASP A 65 1.64 -10.40 3.37
N LYS A 66 0.33 -10.61 3.17
CA LYS A 66 -0.25 -11.95 2.97
C LYS A 66 0.36 -12.68 1.77
N LEU A 67 0.53 -11.99 0.65
CA LEU A 67 1.17 -12.56 -0.53
C LEU A 67 2.63 -12.91 -0.25
N LEU A 68 3.39 -12.05 0.41
CA LEU A 68 4.79 -12.30 0.79
C LEU A 68 4.91 -13.53 1.69
N ILE A 69 4.05 -13.67 2.71
CA ILE A 69 4.02 -14.84 3.60
C ILE A 69 3.72 -16.12 2.82
N SER A 70 2.73 -16.08 1.91
CA SER A 70 2.38 -17.23 1.08
C SER A 70 3.50 -17.65 0.14
N ILE A 71 4.29 -16.69 -0.35
CA ILE A 71 5.44 -16.98 -1.20
C ILE A 71 6.56 -17.52 -0.32
N SER A 72 6.79 -17.01 0.90
CA SER A 72 7.91 -17.40 1.79
C SER A 72 7.72 -18.70 2.54
N SER A 73 6.48 -19.16 2.71
CA SER A 73 6.24 -20.47 3.32
C SER A 73 6.61 -21.56 2.30
N PRO A 74 7.64 -22.39 2.57
CA PRO A 74 7.81 -23.61 1.81
C PRO A 74 6.62 -24.51 2.19
N ALA A 75 5.89 -25.00 1.19
CA ALA A 75 5.04 -26.17 1.38
C ALA A 75 5.90 -27.38 1.76
#